data_AF-A0AAD9CKA8-F1
#
_entry.id   AF-A0AAD9CKA8-F1
#
_cell.length_a   1.000
_cell.length_b   1.000
_cell.length_c   1.000
_cell.angle_alpha   90.00
_cell.angle_beta   90.00
_cell.angle_gamma   90.00
#
_symmetry.space_group_name_H-M   'P 1'
#
loop_
_entity.id
_entity.type
_entity.pdbx_description
1 polymer ?
#
loop_
_entity_poly.entity_id
_entity_poly.type
_entity_poly.pdbx_seq_one_letter_code
_entity_poly.pdbx_strand_id
1 'polypeptide(L)'
;MNTTPSPQTNTTPHPSRPAQQRGKPDIVILIDSNGKFIDENKLFPTHTVAKIWCPNTQHAMDLLSEQQLGSPSHIIIHTGSNDLRSQQERVSESLRE
;
A
#
# COMPACT_ATOMS: atom_id res chain seq x y z
N MET A 1 10.56 62.97 2.32
CA MET A 1 10.73 62.07 1.16
C MET A 1 10.81 60.66 1.73
N ASN A 2 9.67 59.95 1.76
CA ASN A 2 9.55 58.60 2.32
C ASN A 2 9.89 57.57 1.24
N THR A 3 10.82 56.67 1.51
CA THR A 3 11.10 55.49 0.71
C THR A 3 10.37 54.28 1.31
N THR A 4 9.40 53.74 0.58
CA THR A 4 8.71 52.48 0.92
C THR A 4 9.35 51.36 0.09
N PRO A 5 9.83 50.26 0.67
CA PRO A 5 10.25 49.10 -0.10
C PRO A 5 9.05 48.17 -0.34
N SER A 6 8.82 47.81 -1.59
CA SER A 6 7.81 46.83 -2.02
C SER A 6 8.19 45.40 -1.58
N PRO A 7 7.23 44.52 -1.24
CA PRO A 7 7.54 43.13 -0.90
C PRO A 7 7.85 42.33 -2.18
N GLN A 8 9.06 41.78 -2.27
CA GLN A 8 9.40 40.78 -3.29
C GLN A 8 8.75 39.44 -2.91
N THR A 9 7.76 39.00 -3.69
CA THR A 9 7.23 37.65 -3.63
C THR A 9 8.25 36.68 -4.21
N ASN A 10 9.03 36.03 -3.35
CA ASN A 10 9.85 34.87 -3.71
C ASN A 10 8.91 33.70 -4.06
N THR A 11 8.53 33.59 -5.33
CA THR A 11 7.95 32.35 -5.87
C THR A 11 9.06 31.34 -6.05
N THR A 12 9.32 30.54 -5.01
CA THR A 12 10.08 29.30 -5.14
C THR A 12 9.39 28.45 -6.21
N PRO A 13 10.06 28.01 -7.28
CA PRO A 13 9.48 27.07 -8.21
C PRO A 13 9.26 25.77 -7.46
N HIS A 14 8.00 25.49 -7.11
CA HIS A 14 7.59 24.15 -6.69
C HIS A 14 8.01 23.21 -7.82
N PRO A 15 8.82 22.16 -7.57
CA PRO A 15 9.12 21.21 -8.62
C PRO A 15 7.79 20.58 -9.05
N SER A 16 7.36 20.91 -10.25
CA SER A 16 6.28 20.22 -10.95
C SER A 16 6.76 18.79 -11.17
N ARG A 17 6.33 17.88 -10.31
CA ARG A 17 6.58 16.45 -10.42
C ARG A 17 6.06 16.01 -11.80
N PRO A 18 6.88 15.35 -12.64
CA PRO A 18 6.48 14.97 -13.97
C PRO A 18 5.23 14.08 -13.89
N ALA A 19 4.29 14.31 -14.82
CA ALA A 19 3.09 13.51 -14.98
C ALA A 19 3.45 12.03 -14.82
N GLN A 20 2.86 11.38 -13.81
CA GLN A 20 3.11 9.97 -13.52
C GLN A 20 2.95 9.20 -14.81
N GLN A 21 4.08 8.66 -15.30
CA GLN A 21 4.07 7.67 -16.35
C GLN A 21 3.03 6.63 -15.94
N ARG A 22 2.15 6.21 -16.86
CA ARG A 22 1.25 5.05 -16.69
C ARG A 22 2.07 3.75 -16.63
N GLY A 23 3.06 3.72 -15.74
CA GLY A 23 3.94 2.63 -15.43
C GLY A 23 3.43 1.90 -14.21
N LYS A 24 4.01 0.73 -13.99
CA LYS A 24 3.79 -0.22 -12.89
C LYS A 24 3.36 0.43 -11.57
N PRO A 25 2.50 -0.23 -10.78
CA PRO A 25 1.99 0.33 -9.52
C PRO A 25 3.15 0.74 -8.62
N ASP A 26 3.05 1.95 -8.05
CA ASP A 26 3.99 2.49 -7.09
C ASP A 26 3.88 1.77 -5.74
N ILE A 27 2.66 1.38 -5.37
CA ILE A 27 2.34 0.66 -4.14
C ILE A 27 1.61 -0.64 -4.49
N VAL A 28 2.06 -1.75 -3.90
CA VAL A 28 1.36 -3.04 -3.97
C VAL A 28 0.82 -3.39 -2.59
N ILE A 29 -0.44 -3.81 -2.52
CA ILE A 29 -1.10 -4.29 -1.31
C ILE A 29 -1.47 -5.76 -1.50
N LEU A 30 -0.81 -6.64 -0.73
CA LEU A 30 -1.12 -8.07 -0.63
C LEU A 30 -2.17 -8.26 0.45
N ILE A 31 -3.39 -8.72 0.10
CA ILE A 31 -4.54 -8.59 1.01
C ILE A 31 -5.52 -9.77 1.00
N ASP A 32 -6.02 -10.13 2.18
CA ASP A 32 -7.06 -11.15 2.35
C ASP A 32 -8.49 -10.59 2.15
N SER A 33 -9.52 -11.34 2.58
CA SER A 33 -10.95 -10.96 2.47
C SER A 33 -11.29 -9.64 3.15
N ASN A 34 -10.48 -9.19 4.11
CA ASN A 34 -10.68 -7.92 4.78
C ASN A 34 -10.31 -6.73 3.89
N GLY A 35 -9.62 -6.95 2.77
CA GLY A 35 -9.27 -5.89 1.82
C GLY A 35 -10.45 -5.19 1.16
N LYS A 36 -11.64 -5.77 1.22
CA LYS A 36 -12.87 -5.10 0.78
C LYS A 36 -13.18 -3.81 1.56
N PHE A 37 -12.60 -3.65 2.75
CA PHE A 37 -12.76 -2.45 3.58
C PHE A 37 -11.69 -1.38 3.33
N ILE A 38 -10.71 -1.67 2.47
CA ILE A 38 -9.63 -0.75 2.13
C ILE A 38 -9.97 -0.01 0.83
N ASP A 39 -10.02 1.32 0.93
CA ASP A 39 -10.14 2.25 -0.19
C ASP A 39 -8.78 2.89 -0.48
N GLU A 40 -8.07 2.32 -1.44
CA GLU A 40 -6.73 2.73 -1.86
C GLU A 40 -6.69 4.17 -2.38
N ASN A 41 -7.77 4.66 -2.99
CA ASN A 41 -7.82 6.02 -3.53
C ASN A 41 -7.88 7.06 -2.41
N LYS A 42 -8.47 6.70 -1.26
CA LYS A 42 -8.46 7.55 -0.06
C LYS A 42 -7.14 7.48 0.70
N LEU A 43 -6.53 6.29 0.78
CA LEU A 43 -5.25 6.12 1.48
C LEU A 43 -4.07 6.69 0.70
N PHE A 44 -4.10 6.56 -0.63
CA PHE A 44 -2.99 6.91 -1.50
C PHE A 44 -3.46 7.77 -2.70
N PRO A 45 -4.00 8.98 -2.45
CA PRO A 45 -4.70 9.78 -3.47
C PRO A 45 -3.82 10.22 -4.65
N THR A 46 -2.50 10.18 -4.48
CA THR A 46 -1.52 10.60 -5.49
C THR A 46 -0.62 9.47 -5.97
N HIS A 47 -0.91 8.21 -5.64
CA HIS A 47 -0.08 7.06 -6.01
C HIS A 47 -0.88 6.04 -6.81
N THR A 48 -0.19 5.29 -7.68
CA THR A 48 -0.78 4.14 -8.36
C THR A 48 -0.69 2.93 -7.45
N VAL A 49 -1.83 2.32 -7.14
CA VAL A 49 -1.92 1.20 -6.19
C VAL A 49 -2.47 -0.04 -6.88
N ALA A 50 -1.86 -1.20 -6.63
CA ALA A 50 -2.41 -2.50 -7.01
C ALA A 50 -2.75 -3.31 -5.77
N LYS A 51 -3.98 -3.84 -5.71
CA LYS A 51 -4.40 -4.80 -4.69
C LYS A 51 -4.34 -6.21 -5.27
N ILE A 52 -3.62 -7.09 -4.60
CA ILE A 52 -3.45 -8.50 -4.97
C ILE A 52 -4.05 -9.35 -3.87
N TRP A 53 -4.87 -10.32 -4.26
CA TRP A 53 -5.52 -11.24 -3.34
C TRP A 53 -4.52 -12.22 -2.73
N CYS A 54 -4.49 -12.29 -1.40
CA CYS A 54 -3.65 -13.20 -0.61
C CYS A 54 -4.48 -13.85 0.50
N PRO A 55 -4.99 -15.08 0.29
CA PRO A 55 -5.88 -15.72 1.26
C PRO A 55 -5.21 -16.10 2.58
N ASN A 56 -3.89 -16.25 2.60
CA ASN A 56 -3.12 -16.55 3.80
C ASN A 56 -1.69 -15.97 3.69
N THR A 57 -0.95 -16.08 4.79
CA THR A 57 0.44 -15.58 4.85
C THR A 57 1.38 -16.26 3.85
N GLN A 58 1.21 -17.57 3.63
CA GLN A 58 2.05 -18.32 2.67
C GLN A 58 1.89 -17.79 1.24
N HIS A 59 0.67 -17.52 0.80
CA HIS A 59 0.43 -16.99 -0.54
C HIS A 59 1.04 -15.60 -0.74
N ALA A 60 1.05 -14.77 0.31
CA ALA A 60 1.75 -13.50 0.25
C ALA A 60 3.26 -13.72 0.09
N MET A 61 3.86 -14.66 0.81
CA MET A 61 5.28 -15.00 0.67
C MET A 61 5.63 -15.49 -0.74
N ASP A 62 4.79 -16.33 -1.34
CA ASP A 62 4.98 -16.82 -2.71
C ASP A 62 4.98 -15.69 -3.75
N LEU A 63 4.23 -14.62 -3.47
CA LEU A 63 4.14 -13.43 -4.31
C LEU A 63 5.24 -12.41 -4.06
N LEU A 64 6.03 -12.50 -2.98
CA LEU A 64 7.14 -11.58 -2.68
C LEU A 64 8.37 -11.84 -3.56
N SER A 65 8.21 -11.65 -4.86
CA SER A 65 9.31 -11.71 -5.83
C SER A 65 9.17 -10.61 -6.88
N GLU A 66 10.31 -10.16 -7.41
CA GLU A 66 10.37 -9.16 -8.47
C GLU A 66 9.65 -9.63 -9.75
N GLN A 67 9.61 -10.94 -9.99
CA GLN A 67 8.88 -11.51 -11.12
C GLN A 67 7.36 -11.31 -11.02
N GLN A 68 6.81 -11.36 -9.81
CA GLN A 68 5.37 -11.23 -9.57
C GLN A 68 4.94 -9.78 -9.35
N LEU A 69 5.73 -8.99 -8.60
CA LEU A 69 5.35 -7.63 -8.20
C LEU A 69 6.02 -6.53 -9.04
N GLY A 70 7.05 -6.88 -9.80
CA GLY A 70 7.96 -5.90 -10.39
C GLY A 70 8.78 -5.20 -9.32
N SER A 71 8.89 -3.88 -9.43
CA SER A 71 9.71 -3.03 -8.57
C SER A 71 8.89 -1.88 -7.96
N PRO A 72 7.86 -2.18 -7.16
CA PRO A 72 7.10 -1.14 -6.46
C PRO A 72 8.00 -0.44 -5.44
N SER A 73 7.70 0.82 -5.11
CA SER A 73 8.44 1.53 -4.05
C SER A 73 8.05 1.02 -2.66
N HIS A 74 6.81 0.54 -2.51
CA HIS A 74 6.28 0.03 -1.25
C HIS A 74 5.44 -1.22 -1.45
N ILE A 75 5.58 -2.17 -0.53
CA ILE A 75 4.74 -3.37 -0.43
C ILE A 75 4.07 -3.35 0.95
N ILE A 76 2.74 -3.46 0.96
CA ILE A 76 1.93 -3.54 2.17
C ILE A 76 1.34 -4.94 2.24
N ILE A 77 1.51 -5.63 3.37
CA ILE A 77 0.98 -6.98 3.59
C ILE A 77 -0.10 -6.91 4.66
N HIS A 78 -1.33 -7.17 4.25
CA HIS A 78 -2.51 -7.25 5.11
C HIS A 78 -3.22 -8.59 4.91
N THR A 79 -2.56 -9.67 5.33
CA THR A 79 -3.09 -11.02 5.35
C THR A 79 -2.73 -11.69 6.68
N GLY A 80 -3.35 -12.82 6.99
CA GLY A 80 -3.10 -13.56 8.23
C GLY A 80 -4.35 -13.83 9.08
N SER A 81 -5.48 -13.20 8.75
CA SER A 81 -6.72 -13.40 9.52
C SER A 81 -7.20 -14.85 9.43
N ASN A 82 -7.03 -15.49 8.27
CA ASN A 82 -7.36 -16.89 8.06
C ASN A 82 -6.36 -17.82 8.76
N ASP A 83 -5.07 -17.49 8.74
CA ASP A 83 -4.03 -18.25 9.44
C ASP A 83 -4.31 -18.29 10.95
N LEU A 84 -4.62 -17.14 11.55
CA LEU A 84 -4.98 -17.04 12.97
C LEU A 84 -6.24 -17.85 13.30
N ARG A 85 -7.29 -17.78 12.47
CA ARG A 85 -8.50 -18.59 12.66
C ARG A 85 -8.17 -20.09 12.65
N SER A 86 -7.37 -20.54 11.68
CA SER A 86 -6.99 -21.95 11.57
C SER A 86 -6.19 -22.45 12.78
N GLN A 87 -5.33 -21.60 13.36
CA GLN A 87 -4.61 -21.93 14.59
C GLN A 87 -5.56 -22.03 15.79
N GLN A 88 -6.52 -21.11 15.89
CA GLN A 88 -7.50 -21.12 16.97
C GLN A 88 -8.40 -22.36 16.93
N GLU A 89 -8.85 -22.76 15.74
CA GLU A 89 -9.63 -24.00 15.54
C GLU A 89 -8.83 -25.22 15.99
N ARG A 90 -7.56 -25.35 15.56
CA ARG A 90 -6.67 -26.45 15.99
C ARG A 90 -6.51 -26.53 17.50
N VAL A 91 -6.27 -25.39 18.17
CA VAL A 91 -6.16 -25.36 19.64
C VAL A 91 -7.47 -25.78 20.30
N SER A 92 -8.61 -25.33 19.76
CA SER A 92 -9.92 -25.69 20.31
C SER A 92 -10.25 -27.18 20.16
N GLU A 93 -9.80 -27.82 19.08
CA GLU A 93 -9.94 -29.26 18.87
C GLU A 93 -9.04 -30.06 19.82
N SER A 94 -7.79 -29.64 20.02
CA SER A 94 -6.87 -30.30 20.96
C SER A 94 -7.28 -30.22 22.43
N LEU A 95 -8.16 -29.29 22.80
CA LEU A 95 -8.70 -29.16 24.16
C LEU A 95 -9.95 -30.03 24.42
N ARG A 96 -10.47 -30.71 23.39
CA ARG A 96 -11.66 -31.58 23.47
C ARG A 96 -11.33 -33.07 23.56
N GLU A 97 -10.05 -33.43 23.49
CA GLU A 97 -9.52 -34.78 23.74
C GLU A 97 -9.01 -34.91 25.18
#